data_AF-A0A961SH00-F1
#
_entry.id   AF-A0A961SH00-F1
#
_cell.length_a   1.000
_cell.length_b   1.000
_cell.length_c   1.000
_cell.angle_alpha   90.00
_cell.angle_beta   90.00
_cell.angle_gamma   90.00
#
_symmetry.space_group_name_H-M   'P 1'
#
loop_
_entity.id
_entity.type
_entity.pdbx_description
1 polymer ?
#
loop_
_entity_poly.entity_id
_entity_poly.type
_entity_poly.pdbx_seq_one_letter_code
_entity_poly.pdbx_strand_id
1 'polypeptide(L)'
;TAWIPNTRHARAIGAEDSVDEARAFLDRAVGNRSSAAMREAFLKAGPAAIDALEDRAGVHFRARPFHPDYLHEIEGSTSFGRALEPLPFDAGGLGGDLKLIRPTIPEFTILGGLLIDRDDIAHLLKMTSSLKSLAYSMRLIGSYYVQKMRHGRGTRLVMGNALIGQLLAAARRLGVTIATQAEVTEFAGPEGAVNGIVVRQDGVERMIAV
;
A
#
# COMPACT_ATOMS: atom_id res chain seq x y z
N THR A 1 -1.48 -2.10 5.07
CA THR A 1 -1.65 -3.54 4.84
C THR A 1 -2.67 -3.74 3.74
N ALA A 2 -2.45 -4.69 2.85
CA ALA A 2 -3.47 -5.19 1.93
C ALA A 2 -3.92 -6.56 2.44
N TRP A 3 -5.21 -6.75 2.70
CA TRP A 3 -5.74 -8.05 3.13
C TRP A 3 -6.11 -8.85 1.89
N ILE A 4 -5.23 -9.74 1.44
CA ILE A 4 -5.46 -10.59 0.26
C ILE A 4 -5.02 -12.01 0.64
N PRO A 5 -5.95 -12.96 0.84
CA PRO A 5 -5.63 -14.33 1.22
C PRO A 5 -5.09 -15.12 0.02
N ASN A 6 -4.57 -16.32 0.29
CA ASN A 6 -4.16 -17.31 -0.72
C ASN A 6 -3.13 -16.84 -1.78
N THR A 7 -2.31 -15.84 -1.45
CA THR A 7 -1.25 -15.33 -2.33
C THR A 7 0.02 -16.20 -2.30
N ARG A 8 0.92 -16.00 -3.28
CA ARG A 8 2.25 -16.65 -3.27
C ARG A 8 3.08 -16.32 -2.03
N HIS A 9 2.92 -15.11 -1.49
CA HIS A 9 3.56 -14.68 -0.25
C HIS A 9 3.07 -15.43 0.97
N ALA A 10 1.75 -15.71 1.04
CA ALA A 10 1.16 -16.52 2.10
C ALA A 10 1.77 -17.94 2.10
N ARG A 11 1.86 -18.57 0.93
CA ARG A 11 2.47 -19.90 0.76
C ARG A 11 3.95 -19.90 1.13
N ALA A 12 4.69 -18.86 0.77
CA ALA A 12 6.12 -18.75 1.07
C ALA A 12 6.45 -18.71 2.58
N ILE A 13 5.49 -18.29 3.41
CA ILE A 13 5.63 -18.31 4.89
C ILE A 13 4.92 -19.50 5.54
N GLY A 14 4.47 -20.48 4.76
CA GLY A 14 3.83 -21.70 5.26
C GLY A 14 2.37 -21.52 5.71
N ALA A 15 1.66 -20.52 5.21
CA ALA A 15 0.24 -20.37 5.53
C ALA A 15 -0.60 -21.42 4.80
N GLU A 16 -1.32 -22.25 5.56
CA GLU A 16 -2.26 -23.26 5.08
C GLU A 16 -3.69 -22.70 5.10
N ASP A 17 -3.94 -21.69 4.27
CA ASP A 17 -5.27 -21.05 4.14
C ASP A 17 -5.92 -21.42 2.81
N SER A 18 -7.25 -21.43 2.75
CA SER A 18 -8.02 -21.73 1.54
C SER A 18 -9.02 -20.62 1.23
N VAL A 19 -9.51 -20.58 -0.01
CA VAL A 19 -10.56 -19.63 -0.39
C VAL A 19 -11.84 -19.89 0.42
N ASP A 20 -12.13 -21.15 0.74
CA ASP A 20 -13.31 -21.53 1.52
C ASP A 20 -13.22 -21.05 2.98
N GLU A 21 -12.04 -21.19 3.60
CA GLU A 21 -11.77 -20.68 4.94
C GLU A 21 -11.86 -19.14 4.99
N ALA A 22 -11.24 -18.46 4.01
CA ALA A 22 -11.33 -17.01 3.90
C ALA A 22 -12.78 -16.54 3.65
N ARG A 23 -13.56 -17.28 2.86
CA ARG A 23 -14.98 -17.00 2.63
C ARG A 23 -15.80 -17.12 3.91
N ALA A 24 -15.66 -18.24 4.62
CA ALA A 24 -16.36 -18.48 5.87
C ALA A 24 -16.00 -17.42 6.93
N PHE A 25 -14.74 -17.03 7.02
CA PHE A 25 -14.31 -15.92 7.87
C PHE A 25 -14.99 -14.60 7.47
N LEU A 26 -14.99 -14.24 6.19
CA LEU A 26 -15.66 -13.02 5.71
C LEU A 26 -17.18 -13.06 5.90
N ASP A 27 -17.83 -14.23 5.76
CA ASP A 27 -19.26 -14.40 6.04
C ASP A 27 -19.58 -14.03 7.50
N ARG A 28 -18.75 -14.48 8.44
CA ARG A 28 -18.92 -14.18 9.88
C ARG A 28 -18.52 -12.74 10.22
N ALA A 29 -17.37 -12.28 9.74
CA ALA A 29 -16.80 -10.98 10.07
C ALA A 29 -17.58 -9.81 9.44
N VAL A 30 -17.97 -9.95 8.17
CA VAL A 30 -18.64 -8.88 7.41
C VAL A 30 -20.16 -9.01 7.53
N GLY A 31 -20.68 -10.23 7.52
CA GLY A 31 -22.12 -10.50 7.57
C GLY A 31 -22.86 -9.87 6.39
N ASN A 32 -23.94 -9.15 6.69
CA ASN A 32 -24.81 -8.50 5.71
C ASN A 32 -24.32 -7.12 5.23
N ARG A 33 -23.11 -6.68 5.63
CA ARG A 33 -22.57 -5.36 5.23
C ARG A 33 -22.07 -5.32 3.79
N SER A 34 -21.95 -6.47 3.12
CA SER A 34 -21.67 -6.58 1.68
C SER A 34 -22.28 -7.86 1.12
N SER A 35 -22.57 -7.88 -0.18
CA SER A 35 -23.13 -9.07 -0.83
C SER A 35 -22.10 -10.21 -0.86
N ALA A 36 -22.59 -11.45 -0.73
CA ALA A 36 -21.74 -12.64 -0.86
C ALA A 36 -21.03 -12.68 -2.22
N ALA A 37 -21.73 -12.26 -3.30
CA ALA A 37 -21.17 -12.19 -4.64
C ALA A 37 -19.97 -11.22 -4.74
N MET A 38 -20.03 -10.08 -4.05
CA MET A 38 -18.90 -9.12 -4.02
C MET A 38 -17.70 -9.71 -3.29
N ARG A 39 -17.92 -10.38 -2.15
CA ARG A 39 -16.86 -11.03 -1.38
C ARG A 39 -16.24 -12.19 -2.15
N GLU A 40 -17.04 -12.96 -2.88
CA GLU A 40 -16.55 -14.02 -3.76
C GLU A 40 -15.70 -13.47 -4.90
N ALA A 41 -16.17 -12.43 -5.58
CA ALA A 41 -15.40 -11.78 -6.64
C ALA A 41 -14.06 -11.26 -6.13
N PHE A 42 -14.04 -10.66 -4.93
CA PHE A 42 -12.84 -10.20 -4.27
C PHE A 42 -11.85 -11.34 -3.97
N LEU A 43 -12.30 -12.43 -3.34
CA LEU A 43 -11.45 -13.59 -3.01
C LEU A 43 -10.87 -14.24 -4.27
N LYS A 44 -11.68 -14.35 -5.33
CA LYS A 44 -11.25 -14.92 -6.61
C LYS A 44 -10.22 -14.06 -7.34
N ALA A 45 -10.39 -12.74 -7.34
CA ALA A 45 -9.54 -11.82 -8.09
C ALA A 45 -8.27 -11.40 -7.33
N GLY A 46 -8.32 -11.40 -5.99
CA GLY A 46 -7.27 -10.84 -5.13
C GLY A 46 -5.86 -11.37 -5.41
N PRO A 47 -5.61 -12.69 -5.37
CA PRO A 47 -4.28 -13.25 -5.62
C PRO A 47 -3.72 -12.87 -7.00
N ALA A 48 -4.55 -12.98 -8.04
CA ALA A 48 -4.16 -12.63 -9.40
C ALA A 48 -3.87 -11.12 -9.56
N ALA A 49 -4.56 -10.27 -8.82
CA ALA A 49 -4.28 -8.83 -8.79
C ALA A 49 -2.92 -8.53 -8.15
N ILE A 50 -2.55 -9.22 -7.06
CA ILE A 50 -1.22 -9.09 -6.44
C ILE A 50 -0.13 -9.57 -7.40
N ASP A 51 -0.31 -10.73 -8.03
CA ASP A 51 0.64 -11.25 -9.02
C ASP A 51 0.81 -10.27 -10.19
N ALA A 52 -0.29 -9.68 -10.71
CA ALA A 52 -0.20 -8.70 -11.79
C ALA A 52 0.51 -7.40 -11.39
N LEU A 53 0.26 -6.89 -10.18
CA LEU A 53 0.95 -5.71 -9.64
C LEU A 53 2.45 -5.94 -9.50
N GLU A 54 2.86 -7.12 -9.04
CA GLU A 54 4.27 -7.46 -8.90
C GLU A 54 4.94 -7.73 -10.24
N ASP A 55 4.36 -8.60 -11.06
CA ASP A 55 4.99 -9.12 -12.27
C ASP A 55 4.99 -8.10 -13.42
N ARG A 56 4.00 -7.20 -13.47
CA ARG A 56 3.84 -6.22 -14.57
C ARG A 56 4.19 -4.80 -14.13
N ALA A 57 3.82 -4.43 -12.91
CA ALA A 57 4.00 -3.06 -12.41
C ALA A 57 5.23 -2.90 -11.50
N GLY A 58 5.82 -3.98 -10.96
CA GLY A 58 6.95 -3.91 -10.03
C GLY A 58 6.55 -3.36 -8.66
N VAL A 59 5.30 -3.58 -8.25
CA VAL A 59 4.77 -3.18 -6.94
C VAL A 59 4.82 -4.37 -6.00
N HIS A 60 5.87 -4.44 -5.20
CA HIS A 60 6.22 -5.62 -4.40
C HIS A 60 5.66 -5.60 -2.99
N PHE A 61 5.22 -6.78 -2.56
CA PHE A 61 4.70 -7.06 -1.23
C PHE A 61 5.53 -8.14 -0.51
N ARG A 62 5.27 -8.28 0.79
CA ARG A 62 5.70 -9.39 1.64
C ARG A 62 4.57 -9.81 2.57
N ALA A 63 4.52 -11.08 2.94
CA ALA A 63 3.76 -11.54 4.10
C ALA A 63 4.68 -11.58 5.33
N ARG A 64 4.12 -11.34 6.52
CA ARG A 64 4.84 -11.46 7.79
C ARG A 64 4.49 -12.81 8.45
N PRO A 65 5.44 -13.48 9.12
CA PRO A 65 5.17 -14.72 9.86
C PRO A 65 4.12 -14.59 10.97
N PHE A 66 3.85 -13.37 11.43
CA PHE A 66 2.81 -13.08 12.41
C PHE A 66 2.16 -11.74 12.11
N HIS A 67 0.94 -11.76 11.58
CA HIS A 67 0.10 -10.60 11.29
C HIS A 67 -1.36 -11.05 11.35
N PRO A 68 -1.93 -11.18 12.56
CA PRO A 68 -3.24 -11.79 12.76
C PRO A 68 -4.37 -10.96 12.16
N ASP A 69 -5.44 -11.65 11.78
CA ASP A 69 -6.73 -11.03 11.55
C ASP A 69 -7.17 -10.26 12.80
N TYR A 70 -7.74 -9.06 12.63
CA TYR A 70 -8.12 -8.22 13.78
C TYR A 70 -9.23 -8.85 14.63
N LEU A 71 -10.20 -9.49 13.98
CA LEU A 71 -11.29 -10.23 14.63
C LEU A 71 -10.83 -11.67 14.93
N HIS A 72 -9.76 -11.78 15.70
CA HIS A 72 -9.10 -13.05 16.06
C HIS A 72 -10.02 -14.01 16.82
N GLU A 73 -11.05 -13.50 17.49
CA GLU A 73 -12.07 -14.25 18.22
C GLU A 73 -13.09 -14.95 17.30
N ILE A 74 -13.16 -14.55 16.02
CA ILE A 74 -14.09 -15.15 15.06
C ILE A 74 -13.51 -16.45 14.51
N GLU A 75 -14.35 -17.49 14.48
CA GLU A 75 -14.02 -18.77 13.86
C GLU A 75 -13.57 -18.60 12.39
N GLY A 76 -12.44 -19.20 12.05
CA GLY A 76 -11.79 -19.05 10.74
C GLY A 76 -10.82 -17.88 10.63
N SER A 77 -10.58 -17.14 11.72
CA SER A 77 -9.49 -16.16 11.80
C SER A 77 -8.12 -16.84 11.72
N THR A 78 -7.10 -16.12 11.26
CA THR A 78 -5.73 -16.62 11.11
C THR A 78 -4.72 -15.70 11.79
N SER A 79 -3.58 -16.25 12.21
CA SER A 79 -2.48 -15.46 12.80
C SER A 79 -1.54 -14.85 11.76
N PHE A 80 -1.61 -15.28 10.50
CA PHE A 80 -0.75 -14.83 9.40
C PHE A 80 -1.29 -15.32 8.05
N GLY A 81 -0.68 -14.85 6.96
CA GLY A 81 -0.96 -15.34 5.60
C GLY A 81 -1.94 -14.49 4.79
N ARG A 82 -2.89 -13.80 5.43
CA ARG A 82 -3.89 -12.97 4.73
C ARG A 82 -3.50 -11.51 4.60
N ALA A 83 -2.64 -11.01 5.49
CA ALA A 83 -2.17 -9.64 5.49
C ALA A 83 -0.82 -9.48 4.77
N LEU A 84 -0.80 -8.63 3.74
CA LEU A 84 0.38 -8.27 2.97
C LEU A 84 0.83 -6.83 3.26
N GLU A 85 2.14 -6.65 3.32
CA GLU A 85 2.79 -5.36 3.47
C GLU A 85 3.56 -5.02 2.20
N PRO A 86 3.39 -3.81 1.63
CA PRO A 86 4.28 -3.32 0.58
C PRO A 86 5.73 -3.32 1.10
N LEU A 87 6.67 -3.72 0.26
CA LEU A 87 8.09 -3.58 0.58
C LEU A 87 8.47 -2.09 0.73
N PRO A 88 9.43 -1.74 1.62
CA PRO A 88 9.99 -0.40 1.67
C PRO A 88 10.48 0.04 0.28
N PHE A 89 10.25 1.31 -0.06
CA PHE A 89 10.55 1.85 -1.37
C PHE A 89 11.39 3.12 -1.25
N ASP A 90 12.48 3.23 -2.01
CA ASP A 90 13.25 4.47 -2.10
C ASP A 90 12.71 5.35 -3.22
N ALA A 91 12.03 6.43 -2.83
CA ALA A 91 11.44 7.39 -3.73
C ALA A 91 12.44 8.47 -4.21
N GLY A 92 13.74 8.35 -3.91
CA GLY A 92 14.76 9.32 -4.33
C GLY A 92 14.84 9.48 -5.86
N GLY A 93 14.52 8.41 -6.61
CA GLY A 93 14.45 8.41 -8.07
C GLY A 93 13.22 9.09 -8.67
N LEU A 94 12.20 9.44 -7.87
CA LEU A 94 10.98 10.09 -8.39
C LEU A 94 11.17 11.59 -8.70
N GLY A 95 12.27 12.20 -8.27
CA GLY A 95 12.55 13.61 -8.51
C GLY A 95 11.38 14.50 -8.08
N GLY A 96 10.90 15.35 -8.99
CA GLY A 96 9.78 16.26 -8.74
C GLY A 96 8.46 15.59 -8.41
N ASP A 97 8.26 14.32 -8.82
CA ASP A 97 7.02 13.58 -8.53
C ASP A 97 6.89 13.17 -7.06
N LEU A 98 7.97 13.26 -6.27
CA LEU A 98 7.91 13.00 -4.83
C LEU A 98 6.86 13.88 -4.11
N LYS A 99 6.58 15.08 -4.64
CA LYS A 99 5.56 16.00 -4.11
C LYS A 99 4.12 15.52 -4.33
N LEU A 100 3.91 14.59 -5.26
CA LEU A 100 2.59 13.97 -5.50
C LEU A 100 2.25 12.95 -4.40
N ILE A 101 3.25 12.46 -3.66
CA ILE A 101 3.05 11.54 -2.54
C ILE A 101 2.74 12.34 -1.28
N ARG A 102 1.51 12.18 -0.78
CA ARG A 102 1.06 12.78 0.47
C ARG A 102 2.04 12.44 1.62
N PRO A 103 2.44 13.42 2.44
CA PRO A 103 3.21 13.14 3.66
C PRO A 103 2.48 12.16 4.58
N THR A 104 3.24 11.29 5.26
CA THR A 104 2.70 10.45 6.33
C THR A 104 2.16 11.34 7.45
N ILE A 105 1.08 10.92 8.11
CA ILE A 105 0.59 11.61 9.30
C ILE A 105 1.66 11.59 10.42
N PRO A 106 1.81 12.67 11.21
CA PRO A 106 2.91 12.80 12.17
C PRO A 106 3.04 11.65 13.17
N GLU A 107 1.93 11.04 13.57
CA GLU A 107 1.83 9.95 14.54
C GLU A 107 2.55 8.67 14.09
N PHE A 108 2.76 8.50 12.79
CA PHE A 108 3.51 7.39 12.20
C PHE A 108 4.95 7.79 11.82
N THR A 109 5.44 8.91 12.34
CA THR A 109 6.79 9.40 12.09
C THR A 109 7.51 9.76 13.38
N ILE A 110 8.83 9.70 13.34
CA ILE A 110 9.70 10.26 14.38
C ILE A 110 10.58 11.36 13.77
N LEU A 111 11.26 12.16 14.61
CA LEU A 111 12.23 13.18 14.14
C LEU A 111 11.68 14.13 13.05
N GLY A 112 10.38 14.46 13.15
CA GLY A 112 9.70 15.37 12.24
C GLY A 112 9.65 14.89 10.78
N GLY A 113 9.51 13.58 10.54
CA GLY A 113 9.28 13.03 9.20
C GLY A 113 10.00 11.73 8.85
N LEU A 114 10.75 11.12 9.77
CA LEU A 114 11.34 9.80 9.58
C LEU A 114 10.25 8.73 9.71
N LEU A 115 10.00 8.03 8.60
CA LEU A 115 9.08 6.91 8.56
C LEU A 115 9.74 5.66 9.15
N ILE A 116 9.02 4.95 10.02
CA ILE A 116 9.44 3.72 10.67
C ILE A 116 8.52 2.56 10.29
N ASP A 117 9.09 1.38 10.08
CA ASP A 117 8.35 0.13 9.96
C ASP A 117 8.53 -0.77 11.20
N ARG A 118 7.91 -1.94 11.18
CA ARG A 118 7.96 -2.89 12.29
C ARG A 118 9.38 -3.38 12.60
N ASP A 119 10.24 -3.53 11.59
CA ASP A 119 11.61 -3.98 11.79
C ASP A 119 12.46 -2.88 12.44
N ASP A 120 12.19 -1.62 12.06
CA ASP A 120 12.83 -0.44 12.65
C ASP A 120 12.53 -0.32 14.16
N ILE A 121 11.28 -0.55 14.58
CA ILE A 121 10.86 -0.43 16.00
C ILE A 121 11.69 -1.34 16.91
N ALA A 122 11.89 -2.60 16.51
CA ALA A 122 12.66 -3.56 17.31
C ALA A 122 14.12 -3.13 17.51
N HIS A 123 14.72 -2.49 16.49
CA HIS A 123 16.07 -1.94 16.59
C HIS A 123 16.12 -0.65 17.39
N LEU A 124 15.18 0.27 17.19
CA LEU A 124 15.13 1.54 17.92
C LEU A 124 14.98 1.33 19.42
N LEU A 125 14.13 0.39 19.85
CA LEU A 125 13.95 0.05 21.28
C LEU A 125 15.20 -0.59 21.91
N LYS A 126 16.03 -1.27 21.12
CA LYS A 126 17.25 -1.95 21.59
C LYS A 126 18.53 -1.18 21.31
N MET A 127 18.42 0.08 20.88
CA MET A 127 19.55 0.89 20.41
C MET A 127 20.62 1.12 21.50
N THR A 128 20.23 1.19 22.78
CA THR A 128 21.16 1.40 23.91
C THR A 128 21.77 0.11 24.48
N SER A 129 21.20 -1.04 24.14
CA SER A 129 21.60 -2.34 24.72
C SER A 129 22.16 -3.33 23.69
N SER A 130 22.25 -2.93 22.42
CA SER A 130 22.72 -3.79 21.33
C SER A 130 23.49 -2.98 20.29
N LEU A 131 24.78 -3.29 20.09
CA LEU A 131 25.62 -2.64 19.07
C LEU A 131 25.05 -2.78 17.65
N LYS A 132 24.48 -3.94 17.33
CA LYS A 132 23.81 -4.17 16.03
C LYS A 132 22.64 -3.20 15.85
N SER A 133 21.83 -3.02 16.90
CA SER A 133 20.67 -2.13 16.86
C SER A 133 21.07 -0.65 16.90
N LEU A 134 22.17 -0.32 17.58
CA LEU A 134 22.80 1.00 17.52
C LEU A 134 23.23 1.34 16.10
N ALA A 135 24.02 0.48 15.46
CA ALA A 135 24.49 0.68 14.09
C ALA A 135 23.32 0.80 13.09
N TYR A 136 22.29 -0.04 13.24
CA TYR A 136 21.08 0.03 12.41
C TYR A 136 20.37 1.39 12.55
N SER A 137 20.09 1.79 13.80
CA SER A 137 19.33 3.00 14.11
C SER A 137 20.08 4.26 13.69
N MET A 138 21.40 4.30 13.94
CA MET A 138 22.26 5.40 13.49
C MET A 138 22.30 5.52 11.96
N ARG A 139 22.35 4.39 11.25
CA ARG A 139 22.29 4.39 9.78
C ARG A 139 20.93 4.87 9.27
N LEU A 140 19.83 4.43 9.88
CA LEU A 140 18.47 4.85 9.51
C LEU A 140 18.30 6.37 9.70
N ILE A 141 18.66 6.88 10.88
CA ILE A 141 18.58 8.30 11.23
C ILE A 141 19.50 9.14 10.33
N GLY A 142 20.77 8.71 10.17
CA GLY A 142 21.74 9.41 9.33
C GLY A 142 21.29 9.49 7.87
N SER A 143 20.80 8.37 7.32
CA SER A 143 20.28 8.32 5.94
C SER A 143 19.07 9.24 5.76
N TYR A 144 18.17 9.30 6.75
CA TYR A 144 17.04 10.22 6.73
C TYR A 144 17.47 11.68 6.67
N TYR A 145 18.45 12.11 7.47
CA TYR A 145 18.92 13.49 7.41
C TYR A 145 19.60 13.81 6.07
N VAL A 146 20.36 12.86 5.50
CA VAL A 146 20.93 13.01 4.16
C VAL A 146 19.81 13.17 3.10
N GLN A 147 18.77 12.34 3.16
CA GLN A 147 17.63 12.43 2.26
C GLN A 147 16.89 13.76 2.42
N LYS A 148 16.65 14.20 3.65
CA LYS A 148 15.99 15.47 3.95
C LYS A 148 16.78 16.67 3.40
N MET A 149 18.10 16.67 3.52
CA MET A 149 18.95 17.71 2.94
C MET A 149 18.91 17.72 1.40
N ARG A 150 18.87 16.54 0.77
CA ARG A 150 18.89 16.40 -0.70
C ARG A 150 17.55 16.63 -1.38
N HIS A 151 16.45 16.18 -0.75
CA HIS A 151 15.12 16.10 -1.36
C HIS A 151 14.06 16.91 -0.59
N GLY A 152 14.43 17.60 0.48
CA GLY A 152 13.52 18.32 1.37
C GLY A 152 12.72 17.44 2.34
N ARG A 153 12.73 16.12 2.16
CA ARG A 153 12.07 15.12 3.02
C ARG A 153 12.73 13.74 2.91
N GLY A 154 12.37 12.83 3.81
CA GLY A 154 12.78 11.42 3.71
C GLY A 154 12.21 10.75 2.46
N THR A 155 13.04 9.96 1.77
CA THR A 155 12.69 9.24 0.54
C THR A 155 12.52 7.73 0.76
N ARG A 156 13.00 7.18 1.88
CA ARG A 156 12.62 5.83 2.30
C ARG A 156 11.15 5.82 2.73
N LEU A 157 10.29 5.32 1.86
CA LEU A 157 8.87 5.14 2.10
C LEU A 157 8.60 3.75 2.65
N VAL A 158 7.66 3.66 3.59
CA VAL A 158 7.17 2.41 4.19
C VAL A 158 5.64 2.42 4.23
N MET A 159 5.02 1.27 4.49
CA MET A 159 3.57 1.12 4.64
C MET A 159 2.80 1.68 3.43
N GLY A 160 1.72 2.45 3.64
CA GLY A 160 0.91 3.02 2.57
C GLY A 160 1.70 3.95 1.65
N ASN A 161 2.68 4.69 2.17
CA ASN A 161 3.52 5.54 1.33
C ASN A 161 4.45 4.74 0.42
N ALA A 162 4.93 3.57 0.86
CA ALA A 162 5.65 2.68 -0.04
C ALA A 162 4.77 2.15 -1.17
N LEU A 163 3.51 1.80 -0.88
CA LEU A 163 2.56 1.38 -1.92
C LEU A 163 2.34 2.48 -2.95
N ILE A 164 2.03 3.71 -2.49
CA ILE A 164 1.82 4.86 -3.38
C ILE A 164 3.08 5.20 -4.17
N GLY A 165 4.26 5.14 -3.54
CA GLY A 165 5.54 5.39 -4.21
C GLY A 165 5.82 4.39 -5.34
N GLN A 166 5.61 3.09 -5.08
CA GLN A 166 5.76 2.04 -6.08
C GLN A 166 4.73 2.19 -7.22
N LEU A 167 3.46 2.45 -6.89
CA LEU A 167 2.41 2.68 -7.89
C LEU A 167 2.70 3.91 -8.76
N LEU A 168 3.18 5.00 -8.16
CA LEU A 168 3.56 6.21 -8.88
C LEU A 168 4.74 5.95 -9.82
N ALA A 169 5.78 5.25 -9.34
CA ALA A 169 6.91 4.84 -10.17
C ALA A 169 6.47 3.97 -11.35
N ALA A 170 5.59 2.99 -11.10
CA ALA A 170 5.04 2.12 -12.13
C ALA A 170 4.21 2.89 -13.16
N ALA A 171 3.31 3.78 -12.70
CA ALA A 171 2.49 4.62 -13.56
C ALA A 171 3.35 5.47 -14.49
N ARG A 172 4.42 6.10 -13.98
CA ARG A 172 5.36 6.86 -14.81
C ARG A 172 6.09 5.99 -15.83
N ARG A 173 6.59 4.83 -15.42
CA ARG A 173 7.25 3.88 -16.31
C ARG A 173 6.32 3.39 -17.43
N LEU A 174 5.03 3.27 -17.16
CA LEU A 174 4.00 2.85 -18.12
C LEU A 174 3.42 4.01 -18.94
N GLY A 175 3.92 5.25 -18.79
CA GLY A 175 3.45 6.41 -19.55
C GLY A 175 2.07 6.93 -19.12
N VAL A 176 1.60 6.57 -17.92
CA VAL A 176 0.32 7.04 -17.40
C VAL A 176 0.38 8.52 -17.08
N THR A 177 -0.60 9.27 -17.57
CA THR A 177 -0.77 10.70 -17.24
C THR A 177 -1.49 10.83 -15.92
N ILE A 178 -0.91 11.62 -15.00
CA ILE A 178 -1.46 11.87 -13.66
C ILE A 178 -1.81 13.35 -13.57
N ALA A 179 -3.10 13.64 -13.40
CA ALA A 179 -3.61 14.97 -13.11
C ALA A 179 -4.01 15.07 -11.63
N THR A 180 -3.50 16.08 -10.92
CA THR A 180 -3.88 16.41 -9.54
C THR A 180 -4.64 17.73 -9.51
N GLN A 181 -5.32 18.05 -8.40
CA GLN A 181 -6.23 19.21 -8.34
C GLN A 181 -7.34 19.16 -9.42
N ALA A 182 -7.71 17.95 -9.84
CA ALA A 182 -8.72 17.69 -10.84
C ALA A 182 -9.95 17.08 -10.16
N GLU A 183 -11.09 17.75 -10.29
CA GLU A 183 -12.37 17.31 -9.76
C GLU A 183 -13.27 16.85 -10.91
N VAL A 184 -13.84 15.65 -10.80
CA VAL A 184 -14.86 15.16 -11.74
C VAL A 184 -16.19 15.78 -11.35
N THR A 185 -16.77 16.58 -12.23
CA THR A 185 -18.04 17.29 -11.98
C THR A 185 -19.23 16.61 -12.65
N GLU A 186 -19.03 16.04 -13.84
CA GLU A 186 -20.10 15.40 -14.62
C GLU A 186 -19.59 14.16 -15.37
N PHE A 187 -20.48 13.20 -15.58
CA PHE A 187 -20.28 12.12 -16.55
C PHE A 187 -20.85 12.55 -17.89
N ALA A 188 -20.15 12.23 -18.97
CA ALA A 188 -20.60 12.53 -20.32
C ALA A 188 -20.78 11.25 -21.15
N GLY A 189 -21.75 11.29 -22.07
CA GLY A 189 -22.06 10.20 -22.99
C GLY A 189 -23.54 10.19 -23.37
N PRO A 190 -23.92 9.33 -24.34
CA PRO A 190 -25.32 9.09 -24.66
C PRO A 190 -26.03 8.36 -23.52
N GLU A 191 -27.35 8.35 -23.54
CA GLU A 191 -28.16 7.68 -22.51
C GLU A 191 -27.74 6.20 -22.35
N GLY A 192 -27.45 5.80 -21.11
CA GLY A 192 -27.02 4.44 -20.78
C GLY A 192 -25.52 4.15 -21.01
N ALA A 193 -24.72 5.12 -21.46
CA ALA A 193 -23.27 4.94 -21.62
C ALA A 193 -22.46 6.15 -21.14
N VAL A 194 -21.27 5.89 -20.62
CA VAL A 194 -20.29 6.92 -20.24
C VAL A 194 -19.11 6.81 -21.17
N ASN A 195 -18.85 7.85 -21.96
CA ASN A 195 -17.70 7.95 -22.86
C ASN A 195 -16.76 9.12 -22.51
N GLY A 196 -17.00 9.78 -21.39
CA GLY A 196 -16.14 10.85 -20.92
C GLY A 196 -16.54 11.38 -19.54
N ILE A 197 -15.71 12.30 -19.07
CA ILE A 197 -15.93 13.04 -17.82
C ILE A 197 -15.67 14.52 -18.05
N VAL A 198 -16.44 15.37 -17.38
CA VAL A 198 -16.12 16.80 -17.25
C VAL A 198 -15.24 16.94 -16.01
N VAL A 199 -14.09 17.57 -16.20
CA VAL A 199 -13.10 17.80 -15.15
C VAL A 199 -12.90 19.29 -14.94
N ARG A 200 -13.06 19.73 -13.71
CA ARG A 200 -12.69 21.06 -13.24
C ARG A 200 -11.28 21.03 -12.66
N GLN A 201 -10.39 21.88 -13.16
CA GLN A 201 -9.03 22.03 -12.67
C GLN A 201 -8.56 23.47 -12.86
N ASP A 202 -8.03 24.09 -11.79
CA ASP A 202 -7.55 25.48 -11.79
C ASP A 202 -8.59 26.49 -12.30
N GLY A 203 -9.88 26.25 -11.97
CA GLY A 203 -11.00 27.09 -12.40
C GLY A 203 -11.44 26.89 -13.86
N VAL A 204 -10.80 25.98 -14.60
CA VAL A 204 -11.15 25.64 -15.98
C VAL A 204 -11.88 24.30 -16.01
N GLU A 205 -13.01 24.25 -16.70
CA GLU A 205 -13.71 23.00 -17.00
C GLU A 205 -13.38 22.51 -18.41
N ARG A 206 -13.15 21.21 -18.53
CA ARG A 206 -12.91 20.55 -19.82
C ARG A 206 -13.46 19.14 -19.83
N MET A 207 -13.92 18.71 -20.99
CA MET A 207 -14.31 17.32 -21.23
C MET A 207 -13.07 16.48 -21.55
N ILE A 208 -12.96 15.31 -20.92
CA ILE A 208 -11.99 14.27 -21.27
C ILE A 208 -12.79 13.07 -21.78
N ALA A 209 -12.63 12.74 -23.06
CA ALA A 209 -13.22 11.55 -23.66
C ALA A 209 -12.35 10.31 -23.38
N VAL A 210 -13.01 9.15 -23.30
CA VAL A 210 -12.40 7.82 -23.15
C VAL A 210 -12.32 7.12 -24.50
#